data_AF-A0A3Q7RDF1-F1
#
_entry.id   AF-A0A3Q7RDF1-F1
#
_cell.length_a   1.000
_cell.length_b   1.000
_cell.length_c   1.000
_cell.angle_alpha   90.00
_cell.angle_beta   90.00
_cell.angle_gamma   90.00
#
_symmetry.space_group_name_H-M   'P 1'
#
loop_
_entity.id
_entity.type
_entity.pdbx_description
1 polymer ?
#
loop_
_entity_poly.entity_id
_entity_poly.type
_entity_poly.pdbx_seq_one_letter_code
_entity_poly.pdbx_strand_id
1 'polypeptide(L)' 'MLRRALEQEKGRHRYLAGPARGGPRPKPWRGRRLDYVLYRGVAGAPLSPDVEQVTFSTALAGLTDHLAVGLQLRVSALP' A
#
# COMPACT_ATOMS: atom_id res chain seq x y z
N MET A 1 -7.57 -8.19 -14.23
CA MET A 1 -7.75 -9.50 -13.57
C MET A 1 -7.15 -9.56 -12.16
N LEU A 2 -5.91 -9.08 -11.94
CA LEU A 2 -5.30 -9.11 -10.60
C LEU A 2 -5.99 -8.19 -9.57
N ARG A 3 -6.35 -6.94 -9.94
CA ARG A 3 -7.08 -6.00 -9.06
C ARG A 3 -8.28 -6.65 -8.35
N ARG A 4 -9.22 -7.19 -9.11
CA ARG A 4 -10.42 -7.87 -8.58
C ARG A 4 -10.07 -9.07 -7.71
N ALA A 5 -9.01 -9.80 -8.04
CA ALA A 5 -8.56 -10.92 -7.21
C ALA A 5 -8.05 -10.45 -5.84
N LEU A 6 -7.33 -9.33 -5.77
CA LEU A 6 -6.79 -8.81 -4.50
C LEU A 6 -7.86 -8.17 -3.60
N GLU A 7 -9.01 -7.78 -4.14
CA GLU A 7 -10.18 -7.35 -3.36
C GLU A 7 -10.80 -8.54 -2.57
N GLN A 8 -10.66 -9.76 -3.09
CA GLN A 8 -11.18 -10.99 -2.48
C GLN A 8 -10.14 -11.71 -1.62
N GLU A 9 -10.53 -12.21 -0.44
CA GLU A 9 -9.59 -12.89 0.47
C GLU A 9 -8.95 -14.13 -0.15
N LYS A 10 -9.73 -14.96 -0.85
CA LYS A 10 -9.23 -16.14 -1.58
C LYS A 10 -8.19 -15.75 -2.63
N GLY A 11 -8.39 -14.61 -3.31
CA GLY A 11 -7.43 -14.12 -4.29
C GLY A 11 -6.16 -13.59 -3.64
N ARG A 12 -6.25 -12.83 -2.54
CA ARG A 12 -5.07 -12.45 -1.74
C ARG A 12 -4.27 -13.65 -1.26
N HIS A 13 -4.95 -14.74 -0.87
CA HIS A 13 -4.26 -15.95 -0.47
C HIS A 13 -3.47 -16.62 -1.60
N ARG A 14 -3.98 -16.52 -2.83
CA ARG A 14 -3.36 -17.09 -4.03
C ARG A 14 -2.20 -16.25 -4.56
N TYR A 15 -2.31 -14.93 -4.49
CA TYR A 15 -1.40 -14.01 -5.20
C TYR A 15 -0.44 -13.23 -4.29
N LEU A 16 -0.74 -13.04 -3.00
CA LEU A 16 0.16 -12.30 -2.10
C LEU A 16 1.04 -13.26 -1.30
N ALA A 17 2.33 -12.91 -1.20
CA ALA A 17 3.29 -13.65 -0.41
C ALA A 17 2.83 -13.77 1.06
N GLY A 18 2.94 -14.99 1.61
CA GLY A 18 2.63 -15.28 3.01
C GLY A 18 3.69 -14.75 4.01
N PRO A 19 3.51 -15.05 5.30
CA PRO A 19 4.51 -14.74 6.33
C PRO A 19 5.88 -15.35 6.00
N ALA A 20 6.97 -14.63 6.33
CA ALA A 20 8.33 -14.99 5.92
C ALA A 20 8.80 -16.39 6.35
N ARG A 21 8.30 -16.89 7.48
CA ARG A 21 8.68 -18.20 8.05
C ARG A 21 7.58 -19.26 7.91
N GLY A 22 6.64 -19.08 6.97
CA GLY A 22 5.54 -20.03 6.78
C GLY A 22 4.53 -20.07 7.92
N GLY A 23 4.53 -19.05 8.80
CA GLY A 23 3.60 -18.94 9.92
C GLY A 23 2.14 -18.75 9.50
N PRO A 24 1.20 -18.87 10.45
CA PRO A 24 -0.22 -18.73 10.17
C PRO A 24 -0.53 -17.34 9.61
N ARG A 25 -1.40 -17.30 8.60
CA ARG A 25 -1.90 -16.03 8.05
C ARG A 25 -2.97 -15.48 9.02
N PRO A 26 -2.82 -14.24 9.53
CA PRO A 26 -3.85 -13.63 10.37
C PRO A 26 -5.16 -13.49 9.58
N LYS A 27 -6.29 -13.56 10.27
CA LYS A 27 -7.63 -13.37 9.68
C LYS A 27 -8.18 -12.00 10.11
N PRO A 28 -8.54 -11.11 9.16
CA PRO A 28 -8.47 -11.26 7.71
C PRO A 28 -7.04 -11.07 7.18
N TRP A 29 -6.63 -11.91 6.22
CA TRP A 29 -5.30 -11.80 5.61
C TRP A 29 -5.31 -10.75 4.51
N ARG A 30 -4.39 -9.79 4.57
CA ARG A 30 -4.25 -8.70 3.59
C ARG A 30 -2.96 -8.73 2.77
N GLY A 31 -2.13 -9.75 2.95
CA GLY A 31 -0.79 -9.81 2.37
C GLY A 31 0.28 -9.20 3.28
N ARG A 32 1.54 -9.56 3.02
CA ARG A 32 2.70 -8.97 3.69
C ARG A 32 3.05 -7.65 3.00
N ARG A 33 2.96 -6.52 3.72
CA ARG A 33 3.41 -5.21 3.21
C ARG A 33 4.90 -5.04 3.47
N LEU A 34 5.68 -4.89 2.40
CA LEU A 34 7.13 -4.68 2.45
C LEU A 34 7.53 -3.32 1.87
N ASP A 35 6.74 -2.80 0.94
CA ASP A 35 6.97 -1.51 0.29
C ASP A 35 6.24 -0.38 1.02
N TYR A 36 6.96 0.68 1.34
CA TYR A 36 6.46 1.81 2.12
C TYR A 36 6.83 3.14 1.46
N VAL A 37 5.87 4.07 1.48
CA VAL A 37 6.11 5.50 1.25
C VAL A 37 5.67 6.21 2.52
N LEU A 38 6.58 6.96 3.13
CA LEU A 38 6.36 7.65 4.39
C LEU A 38 6.52 9.15 4.18
N TYR A 39 5.80 9.94 4.96
CA TYR A 39 5.96 11.39 5.01
C TYR A 39 5.90 11.85 6.47
N ARG A 40 6.44 13.05 6.72
CA ARG A 40 6.46 13.66 8.05
C ARG A 40 6.10 15.13 7.92
N GLY A 41 5.07 15.55 8.65
CA GLY A 41 4.84 16.97 8.93
C GLY A 41 5.87 17.50 9.93
N VAL A 42 6.28 18.76 9.76
CA VAL A 42 7.18 19.44 10.69
C VAL A 42 6.36 20.50 11.44
N ALA A 43 6.33 20.42 12.76
CA ALA A 43 5.62 21.40 13.59
C ALA A 43 6.18 22.82 13.35
N GLY A 44 5.29 23.78 13.09
CA GLY A 44 5.68 25.15 12.76
C GLY A 44 6.21 25.37 11.34
N ALA A 45 6.21 24.34 10.48
CA ALA A 45 6.52 24.55 9.06
C ALA A 45 5.39 25.32 8.36
N PRO A 46 5.72 26.21 7.40
CA PRO A 46 4.72 27.00 6.67
C PRO A 46 3.82 26.14 5.77
N LEU A 47 4.21 24.89 5.52
CA LEU A 47 3.48 23.94 4.68
C LEU A 47 2.98 22.76 5.53
N SER A 48 1.69 22.46 5.39
CA SER A 48 1.04 21.32 6.03
C SER A 48 0.71 20.26 4.98
N PRO A 49 1.44 19.12 4.95
CA PRO A 49 1.11 18.00 4.09
C PRO A 49 0.03 17.12 4.72
N ASP A 50 -1.03 16.85 3.96
CA ASP A 50 -2.10 15.90 4.32
C ASP A 50 -2.17 14.76 3.30
N VAL A 51 -2.45 13.54 3.77
CA VAL A 51 -2.65 12.40 2.86
C VAL A 51 -3.98 12.55 2.15
N GLU A 52 -3.92 12.77 0.84
CA GLU A 52 -5.10 12.80 -0.02
C GLU A 52 -5.47 11.39 -0.51
N GLN A 53 -4.48 10.60 -0.92
CA GLN A 53 -4.72 9.25 -1.42
C GLN A 53 -3.52 8.32 -1.19
N VAL A 54 -3.83 7.06 -0.88
CA VAL A 54 -2.88 5.95 -0.93
C VAL A 54 -3.33 4.97 -2.00
N THR A 55 -2.41 4.53 -2.85
CA THR A 55 -2.71 3.63 -3.97
C THR A 55 -1.83 2.40 -3.94
N PHE A 56 -2.43 1.23 -4.20
CA PHE A 56 -1.74 -0.02 -4.48
C PHE A 56 -2.08 -0.42 -5.92
N SER A 57 -1.12 -0.27 -6.83
CA SER A 57 -1.35 -0.45 -8.27
C SER A 57 -1.05 -1.87 -8.72
N THR A 58 -1.95 -2.39 -9.56
CA THR A 58 -1.76 -3.68 -10.27
C THR A 58 -1.41 -3.47 -11.74
N ALA A 59 -1.09 -2.23 -12.14
CA ALA A 59 -0.79 -1.89 -13.54
C ALA A 59 0.45 -2.62 -14.08
N LEU A 60 1.38 -3.01 -13.20
CA LEU A 60 2.61 -3.74 -13.55
C LEU A 60 2.51 -5.26 -13.36
N ALA A 61 1.29 -5.80 -13.25
CA ALA A 61 1.09 -7.24 -13.10
C ALA A 61 1.72 -8.02 -14.27
N GLY A 62 2.57 -9.00 -13.95
CA GLY A 62 3.30 -9.80 -14.94
C GLY A 62 4.65 -9.21 -15.36
N LEU A 63 4.98 -8.00 -14.91
CA LEU A 63 6.29 -7.36 -15.18
C LEU A 63 7.21 -7.34 -13.95
N THR A 64 6.62 -7.40 -12.74
CA THR A 64 7.32 -7.49 -11.46
C THR A 64 6.48 -8.29 -10.46
N ASP A 65 7.12 -8.78 -9.40
CA ASP A 65 6.54 -9.51 -8.28
C ASP A 65 6.04 -8.61 -7.13
N HIS A 66 6.27 -7.29 -7.22
CA HIS A 66 5.77 -6.30 -6.26
C HIS A 66 4.58 -5.49 -6.80
N LEU A 67 3.75 -4.96 -5.88
CA LEU A 67 2.74 -3.96 -6.21
C LEU A 67 3.35 -2.57 -6.06
N ALA A 68 3.20 -1.71 -7.05
CA ALA A 68 3.61 -0.32 -6.91
C ALA A 68 2.74 0.40 -5.88
N VAL A 69 3.37 1.10 -4.93
CA VAL A 69 2.70 1.87 -3.88
C VAL A 69 2.85 3.35 -4.18
N GLY A 70 1.73 4.08 -4.18
CA GLY A 70 1.69 5.52 -4.40
C GLY A 70 1.10 6.25 -3.20
N LEU A 71 1.64 7.44 -2.91
CA LEU A 71 1.13 8.37 -1.90
C LEU A 71 0.93 9.74 -2.54
N GLN A 72 -0.30 10.24 -2.53
CA GLN A 72 -0.64 11.61 -2.94
C GLN A 72 -0.80 12.47 -1.70
N LEU A 73 0.00 13.54 -1.62
CA LEU A 73 -0.08 14.52 -0.55
C LEU A 73 -0.69 15.80 -1.09
N ARG A 74 -1.71 16.29 -0.41
CA ARG A 74 -2.18 17.66 -0.57
C ARG A 74 -1.33 18.54 0.34
N VAL A 75 -0.75 19.59 -0.22
CA VAL A 75 0.09 20.52 0.54
C VAL A 75 -0.59 21.88 0.57
N SER A 76 -0.91 22.37 1.76
CA SER A 76 -1.47 23.69 1.99
C SER A 76 -0.45 24.57 2.70
N ALA A 77 -0.51 25.88 2.45
CA ALA A 77 0.16 26.85 3.30
C ALA A 77 -0.69 27.03 4.57
N LEU A 78 -0.05 27.10 5.74
CA LEU A 78 -0.71 27.57 6.95
C LEU A 78 -1.07 29.06 6.77
N PRO A 79 -2.25 29.50 7.25
CA PRO A 79 -2.62 30.91 7.23
C PRO A 79 -1.64 31.78 8.02
#